data_AF-A0A931R2V5-F1
#
_entry.id   AF-A0A931R2V5-F1
#
_cell.length_a   1.000
_cell.length_b   1.000
_cell.length_c   1.000
_cell.angle_alpha   90.00
_cell.angle_beta   90.00
_cell.angle_gamma   90.00
#
_symmetry.space_group_name_H-M   'P 1'
#
loop_
_entity.id
_entity.type
_entity.pdbx_description
1 polymer ?
#
loop_
_entity_poly.entity_id
_entity_poly.type
_entity_poly.pdbx_seq_one_letter_code
_entity_poly.pdbx_strand_id
1 'polypeptide(L)'
;MLELDPDHVQSHNNLGVIYQATGLFDLAQEEFRKAIKIDPTYEPALINLARLYLDLAARQYEDLVKLKPDDPELARAYRQVLALKLRPNYPEAGYRFGMTQYFLERYAE
;
A
#
# COMPACT_ATOMS: atom_id res chain seq x y z
N MET A 1 -6.34 14.76 -29.50
CA MET A 1 -5.30 13.84 -29.00
C MET A 1 -4.99 14.33 -27.59
N LEU A 2 -5.47 13.64 -26.56
CA LEU A 2 -5.13 13.96 -25.17
C LEU A 2 -3.72 13.43 -24.95
N GLU A 3 -2.74 14.32 -25.02
CA GLU A 3 -1.38 14.04 -24.59
C GLU A 3 -1.45 13.72 -23.09
N LEU A 4 -1.43 12.43 -22.76
CA LEU A 4 -1.22 11.98 -21.40
C LEU A 4 0.24 12.25 -21.11
N ASP A 5 0.50 13.39 -20.44
CA ASP A 5 1.83 13.73 -19.96
C ASP A 5 2.33 12.56 -19.08
N PRO A 6 3.35 11.79 -19.53
CA PRO A 6 3.81 10.60 -18.82
C PRO A 6 4.38 10.94 -17.43
N ASP A 7 4.77 12.20 -17.23
CA ASP A 7 5.34 12.72 -15.99
C ASP A 7 4.28 13.33 -15.06
N HIS A 8 2.98 13.15 -15.35
CA HIS A 8 1.93 13.64 -14.48
C HIS A 8 1.73 12.72 -13.26
N VAL A 9 1.73 13.29 -12.06
CA VAL A 9 1.55 12.57 -10.79
C VAL A 9 0.32 11.65 -10.78
N GLN A 10 -0.78 12.07 -11.43
CA GLN A 10 -2.01 11.28 -11.52
C GLN A 10 -1.84 10.05 -12.43
N SER A 11 -1.03 10.14 -13.48
CA SER A 11 -0.80 9.04 -14.43
C SER A 11 -0.12 7.88 -13.74
N HIS A 12 0.97 8.15 -13.01
CA HIS A 12 1.66 7.16 -12.18
C HIS A 12 0.75 6.58 -11.10
N ASN A 13 -0.05 7.41 -10.40
CA ASN A 13 -1.02 6.89 -9.44
C ASN A 13 -2.05 5.95 -10.09
N ASN A 14 -2.62 6.33 -11.23
CA ASN A 14 -3.62 5.53 -11.92
C ASN A 14 -3.04 4.21 -12.43
N LEU A 15 -1.82 4.25 -12.98
CA LEU A 15 -1.12 3.05 -13.41
C LEU A 15 -0.82 2.11 -12.23
N GLY A 16 -0.41 2.66 -11.08
CA GLY A 16 -0.25 1.91 -9.84
C GLY A 16 -1.53 1.21 -9.39
N VAL A 17 -2.68 1.90 -9.47
CA VAL A 17 -4.00 1.31 -9.16
C VAL A 17 -4.33 0.16 -10.12
N ILE A 18 -4.05 0.32 -11.42
CA ILE A 18 -4.25 -0.73 -12.43
C ILE A 18 -3.36 -1.94 -12.15
N TYR A 19 -2.08 -1.72 -11.83
CA TYR A 19 -1.16 -2.80 -11.47
C TYR A 19 -1.60 -3.52 -10.18
N GLN A 20 -2.06 -2.80 -9.16
CA GLN A 20 -2.58 -3.41 -7.94
C GLN A 20 -3.81 -4.27 -8.22
N ALA A 21 -4.76 -3.78 -9.03
CA ALA A 21 -5.97 -4.51 -9.41
C ALA A 21 -5.66 -5.77 -10.25
N THR A 22 -4.57 -5.77 -11.01
CA THR A 22 -4.10 -6.92 -11.82
C THR A 22 -3.19 -7.87 -11.03
N GLY A 23 -2.90 -7.58 -9.76
CA GLY A 23 -2.05 -8.41 -8.91
C GLY A 23 -0.55 -8.23 -9.11
N LEU A 24 -0.16 -7.22 -9.89
CA LEU A 24 1.23 -6.86 -10.17
C LEU A 24 1.74 -5.89 -9.10
N PHE A 25 1.87 -6.36 -7.85
CA PHE A 25 2.12 -5.49 -6.69
C PHE A 25 3.47 -4.75 -6.75
N ASP A 26 4.52 -5.37 -7.28
CA ASP A 26 5.84 -4.74 -7.40
C ASP A 26 5.79 -3.53 -8.34
N LEU A 27 5.10 -3.68 -9.48
CA LEU A 27 4.87 -2.58 -10.43
C LEU A 27 3.95 -1.51 -9.84
N ALA A 28 2.92 -1.92 -9.08
CA ALA A 28 2.05 -0.97 -8.39
C ALA A 28 2.85 -0.09 -7.40
N GLN A 29 3.73 -0.71 -6.63
CA GLN A 29 4.60 -0.03 -5.67
C GLN A 29 5.55 0.94 -6.36
N GLU A 30 6.16 0.53 -7.47
CA GLU A 30 7.05 1.38 -8.26
C GLU A 30 6.32 2.64 -8.75
N GLU A 31 5.14 2.48 -9.33
CA GLU A 31 4.35 3.59 -9.86
C GLU A 31 3.85 4.54 -8.77
N PHE A 32 3.40 4.03 -7.62
CA PHE A 32 3.07 4.91 -6.49
C PHE A 32 4.29 5.65 -5.96
N ARG A 33 5.47 5.01 -5.90
CA ARG A 33 6.72 5.67 -5.50
C ARG A 33 7.14 6.75 -6.51
N LYS A 34 6.95 6.54 -7.81
CA LYS A 34 7.17 7.55 -8.85
C LYS A 34 6.26 8.76 -8.64
N ALA A 35 4.96 8.55 -8.40
CA ALA A 35 4.03 9.62 -8.08
C ALA A 35 4.46 10.43 -6.84
N ILE A 36 4.86 9.75 -5.76
CA ILE A 36 5.36 10.39 -4.53
C ILE A 36 6.69 11.13 -4.77
N LYS A 37 7.55 10.64 -5.66
CA LYS A 37 8.80 11.32 -6.03
C LYS A 37 8.55 12.62 -6.78
N ILE A 38 7.51 12.65 -7.63
CA ILE A 38 7.09 13.84 -8.39
C ILE A 38 6.43 14.86 -7.48
N ASP A 39 5.46 14.42 -6.66
CA ASP A 39 4.81 15.24 -5.65
C ASP A 39 4.72 14.46 -4.32
N PRO A 40 5.62 14.75 -3.36
CA PRO A 40 5.63 14.10 -2.04
C PRO A 40 4.38 14.37 -1.20
N THR A 41 3.57 15.37 -1.57
CA THR A 41 2.33 15.74 -0.88
C THR A 41 1.08 15.21 -1.56
N TYR A 42 1.23 14.49 -2.69
CA TYR A 42 0.11 13.92 -3.41
C TYR A 42 -0.56 12.79 -2.63
N GLU A 43 -1.58 13.15 -1.85
CA GLU A 43 -2.29 12.25 -0.94
C GLU A 43 -2.75 10.94 -1.59
N PRO A 44 -3.31 10.92 -2.81
CA PRO A 44 -3.79 9.66 -3.40
C PRO A 44 -2.70 8.60 -3.57
N ALA A 45 -1.49 8.98 -3.99
CA ALA A 45 -0.39 8.02 -4.13
C ALA A 45 0.10 7.51 -2.77
N LEU A 46 0.18 8.38 -1.76
CA LEU A 46 0.51 7.97 -0.39
C LEU A 46 -0.54 7.00 0.18
N ILE A 47 -1.82 7.31 -0.03
CA ILE A 47 -2.95 6.48 0.40
C ILE A 47 -2.92 5.11 -0.29
N ASN A 48 -2.68 5.10 -1.60
CA ASN A 48 -2.69 3.87 -2.38
C ASN A 48 -1.47 3.00 -2.07
N LEU A 49 -0.29 3.59 -1.87
CA LEU A 49 0.89 2.85 -1.41
C LEU A 49 0.67 2.23 -0.02
N ALA A 50 0.06 2.96 0.92
CA ALA A 50 -0.28 2.41 2.23
C ALA A 50 -1.30 1.25 2.14
N ARG A 51 -2.31 1.36 1.27
CA ARG A 51 -3.27 0.28 0.99
C ARG A 51 -2.60 -0.94 0.38
N LEU A 52 -1.68 -0.73 -0.55
CA LEU A 52 -0.89 -1.79 -1.18
C LEU A 52 -0.11 -2.59 -0.12
N TYR A 53 0.57 -1.92 0.81
CA TYR A 53 1.28 -2.61 1.89
C TYR A 53 0.34 -3.37 2.84
N LEU A 54 -0.84 -2.84 3.14
CA LEU A 54 -1.85 -3.56 3.93
C LEU A 54 -2.35 -4.81 3.20
N ASP A 55 -2.52 -4.75 1.88
CA ASP A 55 -2.91 -5.90 1.07
C ASP A 55 -1.84 -6.99 1.07
N LEU A 56 -0.56 -6.60 0.92
CA LEU A 56 0.57 -7.53 0.98
C LEU A 56 0.72 -8.15 2.38
N ALA A 57 0.61 -7.35 3.43
CA ALA A 57 0.64 -7.83 4.81
C ALA A 57 -0.49 -8.82 5.07
N ALA A 58 -1.72 -8.52 4.64
CA ALA A 58 -2.87 -9.40 4.83
C ALA A 58 -2.63 -10.79 4.18
N ARG A 59 -2.05 -10.82 2.97
CA ARG A 59 -1.70 -12.08 2.29
C ARG A 59 -0.65 -12.88 3.06
N GLN A 60 0.42 -12.21 3.51
CA GLN A 60 1.46 -12.88 4.31
C GLN A 60 0.89 -13.46 5.61
N TYR A 61 0.04 -12.70 6.31
CA TYR A 61 -0.61 -13.20 7.52
C TYR A 61 -1.59 -14.34 7.23
N GLU A 62 -2.29 -14.32 6.09
CA GLU A 62 -3.16 -15.42 5.68
C GLU A 62 -2.36 -16.73 5.53
N ASP A 63 -1.20 -16.68 4.88
CA ASP A 63 -0.33 -17.85 4.70
C ASP A 63 0.28 -18.32 6.03
N LEU A 64 0.69 -17.38 6.90
CA LEU A 64 1.23 -17.69 8.22
C LEU A 64 0.19 -18.32 9.15
N VAL A 65 -1.05 -17.83 9.14
CA VAL A 65 -2.16 -18.40 9.93
C VAL A 65 -2.52 -19.80 9.43
N LYS A 66 -2.48 -20.06 8.11
CA LYS A 66 -2.65 -21.42 7.57
C LYS A 66 -1.57 -22.38 8.07
N LEU A 67 -0.33 -21.91 8.18
CA LEU A 67 0.79 -22.72 8.68
C LEU A 67 0.73 -22.96 10.20
N LYS A 68 0.26 -21.97 10.96
CA LYS A 68 0.20 -22.00 12.43
C LYS A 68 -1.19 -21.56 12.92
N PRO A 69 -2.23 -22.40 12.71
CA PRO A 69 -3.60 -22.03 13.05
C PRO A 69 -3.82 -21.86 14.56
N ASP A 70 -2.99 -22.51 15.39
CA ASP A 70 -3.09 -22.49 16.85
C ASP A 70 -2.31 -21.34 17.51
N ASP A 71 -1.70 -20.44 16.73
CA ASP A 71 -0.96 -19.31 17.26
C ASP A 71 -1.89 -18.09 17.48
N PRO A 72 -2.26 -17.76 18.75
CA PRO A 72 -3.18 -16.68 19.04
C PRO A 72 -2.59 -15.29 18.78
N GLU A 73 -1.27 -15.14 18.74
CA GLU A 73 -0.60 -13.88 18.40
C GLU A 73 -0.72 -13.62 16.89
N LEU A 74 -0.47 -14.63 16.05
CA LEU A 74 -0.67 -14.53 14.60
C LEU A 74 -2.12 -14.24 14.23
N ALA A 75 -3.08 -14.92 14.87
CA ALA A 75 -4.50 -14.66 14.65
C ALA A 75 -4.89 -13.22 15.05
N ARG A 76 -4.31 -12.67 16.13
CA ARG A 76 -4.54 -11.29 16.56
C ARG A 76 -3.94 -10.28 15.58
N ALA A 77 -2.69 -10.49 15.18
CA ALA A 77 -2.01 -9.62 14.22
C ALA A 77 -2.74 -9.58 12.88
N TYR A 78 -3.18 -10.73 12.38
CA TYR A 78 -3.97 -10.82 11.15
C TYR A 78 -5.29 -10.02 11.26
N ARG A 79 -6.03 -10.17 12.36
CA ARG A 79 -7.26 -9.40 12.62
C ARG A 79 -7.01 -7.89 12.64
N GLN A 80 -5.88 -7.44 13.20
CA GLN A 80 -5.52 -6.02 13.20
C GLN A 80 -5.28 -5.50 11.78
N VAL A 81 -4.53 -6.23 10.95
CA VAL A 81 -4.29 -5.86 9.55
C VAL A 81 -5.61 -5.81 8.76
N LEU A 82 -6.48 -6.80 8.92
CA LEU A 82 -7.81 -6.80 8.31
C LEU A 82 -8.67 -5.61 8.79
N ALA A 83 -8.63 -5.29 10.08
CA ALA A 83 -9.35 -4.15 10.63
C ALA A 83 -8.87 -2.81 10.04
N LEU A 84 -7.56 -2.64 9.82
CA LEU A 84 -7.01 -1.45 9.16
C LEU A 84 -7.46 -1.36 7.70
N LYS A 85 -7.48 -2.50 6.98
CA LYS A 85 -7.95 -2.57 5.59
C LYS A 85 -9.45 -2.24 5.45
N LEU A 86 -10.27 -2.68 6.41
CA LEU A 86 -11.72 -2.45 6.42
C LEU A 86 -12.13 -1.04 6.88
N ARG A 87 -11.19 -0.19 7.30
CA ARG A 87 -11.45 1.22 7.64
C ARG A 87 -10.96 2.15 6.53
N PRO A 88 -11.72 2.32 5.42
CA PRO A 88 -11.29 3.08 4.26
C PRO A 88 -11.12 4.59 4.50
N ASN A 89 -11.69 5.15 5.58
CA ASN A 89 -11.72 6.58 5.89
C ASN A 89 -10.97 6.95 7.19
N TYR A 90 -9.65 6.80 7.24
CA TYR A 90 -8.83 7.50 8.24
C TYR A 90 -8.08 8.66 7.57
N PRO A 91 -8.55 9.91 7.70
CA PRO A 91 -7.86 11.11 7.23
C PRO A 91 -7.00 11.68 8.36
N GLU A 92 -5.84 11.08 8.58
CA GLU A 92 -4.75 11.76 9.28
C GLU A 92 -3.49 11.48 8.48
N ALA A 93 -3.16 12.42 7.59
CA ALA A 93 -1.95 12.41 6.78
C ALA A 93 -0.69 12.11 7.62
N GLY A 94 -0.69 12.47 8.92
CA GLY A 94 0.39 12.16 9.86
C GLY A 94 0.59 10.67 10.14
N TYR A 95 -0.47 9.86 10.28
CA TYR A 95 -0.33 8.42 10.51
C TYR A 95 0.04 7.68 9.22
N ARG A 96 -0.42 8.17 8.07
CA ARG A 96 -0.07 7.62 6.76
C ARG A 96 1.39 7.88 6.41
N PHE A 97 1.91 9.07 6.72
CA PHE A 97 3.35 9.36 6.59
C PHE A 97 4.16 8.48 7.54
N GLY A 98 3.73 8.33 8.80
CA GLY A 98 4.38 7.45 9.78
C GLY A 98 4.40 5.97 9.37
N MET A 99 3.28 5.43 8.86
CA MET A 99 3.23 4.07 8.34
C MET A 99 4.06 3.92 7.06
N THR A 100 3.96 4.84 6.10
CA THR A 100 4.77 4.78 4.88
C THR A 100 6.25 4.82 5.22
N GLN A 101 6.70 5.69 6.13
CA GLN A 101 8.10 5.71 6.59
C GLN A 101 8.50 4.40 7.26
N TYR A 102 7.68 3.90 8.20
CA TYR A 102 7.92 2.61 8.85
C TYR A 102 8.02 1.43 7.87
N PHE A 103 7.20 1.40 6.83
CA PHE A 103 7.25 0.37 5.79
C PHE A 103 8.39 0.60 4.78
N LEU A 104 8.75 1.85 4.48
CA LEU A 104 9.90 2.15 3.62
C LEU A 104 11.20 1.71 4.28
N GLU A 105 11.40 1.99 5.57
CA GLU A 105 12.61 1.60 6.30
C GLU A 105 12.74 0.08 6.47
N ARG A 106 11.62 -0.62 6.65
CA ARG A 106 11.60 -2.06 6.92
C ARG A 106 11.67 -2.95 5.69
N TYR A 107 11.43 -2.40 4.49
CA TYR A 107 11.41 -3.12 3.22
C TYR A 107 12.33 -2.47 2.16
N ALA A 108 13.37 -1.75 2.59
CA ALA A 108 14.40 -1.16 1.72
C ALA A 108 15.69 -1.99 1.61
N GLU A 109 15.68 -3.24 2.08
CA GLU A 109 16.77 -4.21 1.87
C GLU A 109 16.44 -5.17 0.71
#